data_AF-A0A4Z2BUR7-F1
#
_entry.id   AF-A0A4Z2BUR7-F1
#
_cell.length_a   1.000
_cell.length_b   1.000
_cell.length_c   1.000
_cell.angle_alpha   90.00
_cell.angle_beta   90.00
_cell.angle_gamma   90.00
#
_symmetry.space_group_name_H-M   'P 1'
#
loop_
_entity.id
_entity.type
_entity.pdbx_description
1 polymer ?
#
loop_
_entity_poly.entity_id
_entity_poly.type
_entity_poly.pdbx_seq_one_letter_code
_entity_poly.pdbx_strand_id
1 'polypeptide(L)'
;MSDRQTFQVVYLLQADIKQNQRCLLEQLSNVLIGSPGPPTRWLLAHCLAAVYHLGDPVPSTLLVERCSDIIRTKDDSPSSLPTRLDVVSNLLKNMKNAEVARTCLTDRSLAVRCAAAKCLLELQREAVFLWTSELENIATLCFRAFEGSDYNVRVSVAKLLGTLLAAAVEPRQAAASPRQSGRSQSSLKEVMELLSGGFLRGGAGFLRASGHMLKGTSSVGKEVRVGVTQTYVVFACTLGGSWLEGNFPAFLSLLMELPSNSRTTQTQADAALTRHCVSFVLRSTLTSLLGEKAQISAATQLSLAMAAHKHAFALVDTVVSFLLHPMASVSLAAAWSLRCFAVAMPSQGSLLLDHCCERLMALKSSPEAVVGYGAAVAAMVAAVQHCPLGIPHTKSMLVLTLAEDLLRSASQNSRISLQRTRAGWLLICSLITLGKLMRIPQLGSQRQCGWIT
;
A
#
# COMPACT_ATOMS: atom_id res chain seq x y z
N MET A 1 -21.65 -31.48 43.87
CA MET A 1 -20.45 -31.77 44.69
C MET A 1 -19.16 -31.79 43.86
N SER A 2 -19.20 -32.17 42.57
CA SER A 2 -18.06 -32.09 41.64
C SER A 2 -17.49 -30.66 41.49
N ASP A 3 -18.32 -29.65 41.23
CA ASP A 3 -17.82 -28.28 40.97
C ASP A 3 -17.09 -27.62 42.15
N ARG A 4 -17.46 -27.92 43.40
CA ARG A 4 -16.79 -27.35 44.59
C ARG A 4 -15.38 -27.90 44.79
N GLN A 5 -15.16 -29.19 44.52
CA GLN A 5 -13.83 -29.79 44.61
C GLN A 5 -12.93 -29.26 43.50
N THR A 6 -13.45 -29.11 42.27
CA THR A 6 -12.70 -28.50 41.16
C THR A 6 -12.34 -27.05 41.45
N PHE A 7 -13.28 -26.25 41.97
CA PHE A 7 -13.03 -24.87 42.38
C PHE A 7 -11.95 -24.75 43.46
N GLN A 8 -11.98 -25.64 44.46
CA GLN A 8 -11.04 -25.59 45.57
C GLN A 8 -9.62 -26.00 45.15
N VAL A 9 -9.49 -26.99 44.27
CA VAL A 9 -8.20 -27.39 43.67
C VAL A 9 -7.63 -26.28 42.80
N VAL A 10 -8.45 -25.63 41.97
CA VAL A 10 -8.01 -24.50 41.14
C VAL A 10 -7.54 -23.33 42.01
N TYR A 11 -8.24 -23.04 43.10
CA TYR A 11 -7.88 -21.96 44.02
C TYR A 11 -6.55 -22.20 44.75
N LEU A 12 -6.34 -23.43 45.23
CA LEU A 12 -5.08 -23.83 45.88
C LEU A 12 -3.90 -23.79 44.89
N LEU A 13 -4.10 -24.32 43.68
CA LEU A 13 -3.10 -24.27 42.62
C LEU A 13 -2.74 -22.82 42.26
N GLN A 14 -3.73 -21.92 42.22
CA GLN A 14 -3.51 -20.51 41.94
C GLN A 14 -2.71 -19.81 43.06
N ALA A 15 -2.98 -20.15 44.32
CA ALA A 15 -2.22 -19.62 45.45
C ALA A 15 -0.74 -20.08 45.42
N ASP A 16 -0.50 -21.35 45.12
CA ASP A 16 0.86 -21.91 45.01
C ASP A 16 1.64 -21.30 43.83
N ILE A 17 0.98 -21.07 42.69
CA ILE A 17 1.59 -20.41 41.54
C ILE A 17 1.98 -18.98 41.88
N LYS A 18 1.11 -18.23 42.59
CA LYS A 18 1.41 -16.85 43.02
C LYS A 18 2.61 -16.79 43.95
N GLN A 19 2.66 -17.68 44.95
CA GLN A 19 3.76 -17.72 45.90
C GLN A 19 5.11 -18.03 45.24
N ASN A 20 5.12 -18.89 44.22
CA ASN A 20 6.34 -19.35 43.54
C ASN A 20 6.61 -18.67 42.19
N GLN A 21 5.82 -17.67 41.81
CA GLN A 21 5.78 -17.12 40.45
C GLN A 21 7.15 -16.67 39.94
N ARG A 22 7.91 -15.93 40.74
CA ARG A 22 9.25 -15.43 40.34
C ARG A 22 10.21 -16.58 40.03
N CYS A 23 10.27 -17.58 40.91
CA CYS A 23 11.14 -18.74 40.76
C CYS A 23 10.76 -19.56 39.53
N LEU A 24 9.46 -19.82 39.33
CA LEU A 24 8.95 -20.53 38.16
C LEU A 24 9.30 -19.80 36.86
N LEU A 25 9.11 -18.48 36.82
CA LEU A 25 9.44 -17.67 35.65
C LEU A 25 10.93 -17.73 35.33
N GLU A 26 11.82 -17.61 36.32
CA GLU A 26 13.27 -17.74 36.14
C GLU A 26 13.66 -19.13 35.64
N GLN A 27 13.18 -20.20 36.29
CA GLN A 27 13.50 -21.57 35.90
C GLN A 27 13.05 -21.89 34.47
N LEU A 28 11.79 -21.58 34.13
CA LEU A 28 11.25 -21.81 32.79
C LEU A 28 11.99 -21.01 31.74
N SER A 29 12.38 -19.78 32.05
CA SER A 29 13.12 -18.93 31.12
C SER A 29 14.56 -19.41 30.91
N ASN A 30 15.23 -19.90 31.95
CA ASN A 30 16.56 -20.48 31.85
C ASN A 30 16.56 -21.72 30.95
N VAL A 31 15.56 -22.60 31.09
CA VAL A 31 15.40 -23.76 30.20
C VAL A 31 15.11 -23.33 28.76
N LEU A 32 14.28 -22.31 28.58
CA LEU A 32 13.93 -21.78 27.26
C LEU A 32 15.12 -21.13 26.55
N ILE A 33 15.97 -20.42 27.30
CA ILE A 33 17.23 -19.83 26.84
C ILE A 33 18.21 -20.91 26.39
N GLY A 34 18.20 -22.09 27.03
CA GLY A 34 19.00 -23.25 26.63
C GLY A 34 18.65 -23.86 25.26
N SER A 35 17.78 -23.23 24.49
CA SER A 35 17.42 -23.58 23.10
C SER A 35 16.88 -25.01 22.90
N PRO A 36 15.90 -25.48 23.70
CA PRO A 36 15.41 -26.87 23.66
C PRO A 36 14.70 -27.21 22.33
N GLY A 37 14.36 -28.48 22.06
CA GLY A 37 13.70 -28.85 20.79
C GLY A 37 12.35 -28.14 20.54
N PRO A 38 11.86 -28.09 19.28
CA PRO A 38 10.60 -27.38 18.94
C PRO A 38 9.37 -27.76 19.79
N PRO A 39 9.09 -29.04 20.11
CA PRO A 39 7.96 -29.41 20.96
C PRO A 39 8.09 -28.88 22.39
N THR A 40 9.31 -28.96 22.94
CA THR A 40 9.64 -28.48 24.28
C THR A 40 9.51 -26.96 24.37
N ARG A 41 9.94 -26.23 23.33
CA ARG A 41 9.77 -24.77 23.24
C ARG A 41 8.30 -24.36 23.26
N TRP A 42 7.46 -25.07 22.50
CA TRP A 42 6.02 -24.80 22.49
C TRP A 42 5.40 -25.00 23.87
N LEU A 43 5.73 -26.12 24.53
CA LEU A 43 5.25 -26.42 25.87
C LEU A 43 5.73 -25.38 26.89
N LEU A 44 7.01 -25.01 26.87
CA LEU A 44 7.56 -24.00 27.78
C LEU A 44 6.92 -22.62 27.58
N ALA A 45 6.68 -22.20 26.33
CA ALA A 45 5.96 -20.96 26.03
C ALA A 45 4.51 -21.00 26.55
N HIS A 46 3.86 -22.17 26.48
CA HIS A 46 2.53 -22.38 27.05
C HIS A 46 2.54 -22.33 28.59
N CYS A 47 3.50 -23.01 29.23
CA CYS A 47 3.67 -22.98 30.68
C CYS A 47 3.96 -21.56 31.19
N LEU A 48 4.84 -20.82 30.52
CA LEU A 48 5.12 -19.42 30.85
C LEU A 48 3.85 -18.56 30.75
N ALA A 49 3.10 -18.69 29.66
CA ALA A 49 1.84 -17.97 29.51
C ALA A 49 0.81 -18.33 30.59
N ALA A 50 0.72 -19.60 30.98
CA ALA A 50 -0.15 -20.05 32.06
C ALA A 50 0.26 -19.45 33.42
N VAL A 51 1.56 -19.37 33.71
CA VAL A 51 2.07 -18.69 34.91
C VAL A 51 1.72 -17.20 34.90
N TYR A 52 1.79 -16.55 33.74
CA TYR A 52 1.37 -15.14 33.59
C TYR A 52 -0.15 -14.94 33.71
N HIS A 53 -0.97 -15.94 33.35
CA HIS A 53 -2.42 -15.89 33.48
C HIS A 53 -2.92 -16.17 34.91
N LEU A 54 -2.29 -17.11 35.61
CA LEU A 54 -2.74 -17.58 36.91
C LEU A 54 -2.08 -16.84 38.09
N GLY A 55 -0.87 -16.31 37.88
CA GLY A 55 -0.09 -15.59 38.88
C GLY A 55 -0.58 -14.16 39.16
N ASP A 56 0.21 -13.41 39.92
CA ASP A 56 -0.01 -11.99 40.16
C ASP A 56 0.30 -11.17 38.89
N PRO A 57 -0.38 -10.02 38.69
CA PRO A 57 -0.19 -9.19 37.51
C PRO A 57 1.25 -8.69 37.45
N VAL A 58 1.99 -9.19 36.45
CA VAL A 58 3.35 -8.73 36.19
C VAL A 58 3.29 -7.46 35.35
N PRO A 59 4.06 -6.42 35.69
CA PRO A 59 4.24 -5.25 34.85
C PRO A 59 4.55 -5.64 33.40
N SER A 60 3.85 -5.02 32.45
CA SER A 60 4.04 -5.27 31.01
C SER A 60 5.48 -5.00 30.54
N THR A 61 6.22 -4.13 31.23
CA THR A 61 7.64 -3.83 30.99
C THR A 61 8.55 -5.04 31.22
N LEU A 62 8.39 -5.76 32.33
CA LEU A 62 9.20 -6.94 32.66
C LEU A 62 8.98 -8.08 31.66
N LEU A 63 7.79 -8.14 31.08
CA LEU A 63 7.44 -9.13 30.08
C LEU A 63 8.06 -8.83 28.71
N VAL A 64 8.11 -7.54 28.34
CA VAL A 64 8.79 -7.05 27.14
C VAL A 64 10.29 -7.31 27.25
N GLU A 65 10.88 -7.00 28.41
CA GLU A 65 12.29 -7.30 28.71
C GLU A 65 12.56 -8.80 28.53
N ARG A 66 11.70 -9.66 29.06
CA ARG A 66 11.84 -11.12 28.91
C ARG A 66 11.74 -11.58 27.46
N CYS A 67 10.83 -11.02 26.66
CA CYS A 67 10.76 -11.31 25.22
C CYS A 67 12.04 -10.88 24.50
N SER A 68 12.60 -9.72 24.88
CA SER A 68 13.87 -9.22 24.37
C SER A 68 15.06 -10.12 24.76
N ASP A 69 15.10 -10.59 26.01
CA ASP A 69 16.17 -11.44 26.53
C ASP A 69 16.19 -12.80 25.84
N ILE A 70 15.02 -13.40 25.59
CA ILE A 70 14.90 -14.64 24.81
C ILE A 70 15.59 -14.50 23.45
N ILE A 71 15.51 -13.33 22.81
CA ILE A 71 16.10 -13.07 21.49
C ILE A 71 17.58 -12.69 21.56
N ARG A 72 18.04 -12.01 22.61
CA ARG A 72 19.42 -11.50 22.74
C ARG A 72 20.47 -12.53 23.19
N THR A 73 20.07 -13.76 23.45
CA THR A 73 20.97 -14.84 23.87
C THR A 73 22.13 -15.06 22.89
N LYS A 74 23.33 -15.31 23.42
CA LYS A 74 24.64 -15.19 22.73
C LYS A 74 24.94 -16.31 21.71
N ASP A 75 23.97 -17.18 21.41
CA ASP A 75 24.13 -18.25 20.42
C ASP A 75 23.93 -17.72 19.00
N ASP A 76 25.05 -17.35 18.36
CA ASP A 76 25.13 -16.81 16.99
C ASP A 76 24.88 -17.85 15.88
N SER A 77 24.44 -19.06 16.23
CA SER A 77 24.08 -20.08 15.24
C SER A 77 22.89 -19.62 14.40
N PRO A 78 22.96 -19.64 13.05
CA PRO A 78 21.89 -19.14 12.17
C PRO A 78 20.56 -19.91 12.32
N SER A 79 20.58 -21.10 12.92
CA SER A 79 19.42 -21.92 13.25
C SER A 79 18.69 -21.52 14.54
N SER A 80 19.33 -20.76 15.45
CA SER A 80 18.77 -20.43 16.76
C SER A 80 17.79 -19.24 16.69
N LEU A 81 18.02 -18.28 15.79
CA LEU A 81 17.20 -17.08 15.70
C LEU A 81 15.74 -17.39 15.32
N PRO A 82 15.43 -18.12 14.21
CA PRO A 82 14.04 -18.44 13.85
C PRO A 82 13.29 -19.13 14.98
N THR A 83 13.99 -20.01 15.68
CA THR A 83 13.40 -20.76 16.79
C THR A 83 13.08 -19.94 18.02
N ARG A 84 13.88 -18.90 18.31
CA ARG A 84 13.61 -17.92 19.38
C ARG A 84 12.44 -17.01 19.04
N LEU A 85 12.22 -16.73 17.75
CA LEU A 85 11.06 -15.95 17.28
C LEU A 85 9.76 -16.73 17.43
N ASP A 86 9.78 -18.03 17.15
CA ASP A 86 8.62 -18.90 17.35
C ASP A 86 8.21 -18.95 18.83
N VAL A 87 9.20 -18.97 19.74
CA VAL A 87 8.96 -18.91 21.18
C VAL A 87 8.28 -17.61 21.58
N VAL A 88 8.81 -16.46 21.17
CA VAL A 88 8.22 -15.14 21.50
C VAL A 88 6.83 -15.00 20.87
N SER A 89 6.64 -15.49 19.65
CA SER A 89 5.33 -15.53 19.01
C SER A 89 4.34 -16.38 19.78
N ASN A 90 4.71 -17.59 20.20
CA ASN A 90 3.83 -18.49 20.95
C ASN A 90 3.52 -17.93 22.34
N LEU A 91 4.51 -17.35 23.02
CA LEU A 91 4.34 -16.72 24.32
C LEU A 91 3.35 -15.55 24.23
N LEU A 92 3.57 -14.61 23.30
CA LEU A 92 2.67 -13.46 23.10
C LEU A 92 1.25 -13.91 22.75
N LYS A 93 1.09 -14.91 21.87
CA LYS A 93 -0.22 -15.48 21.52
C LYS A 93 -0.93 -16.11 22.69
N ASN A 94 -0.25 -16.97 23.45
CA ASN A 94 -0.83 -17.69 24.58
C ASN A 94 -1.22 -16.75 25.72
N MET A 95 -0.48 -15.66 25.93
CA MET A 95 -0.80 -14.67 26.97
C MET A 95 -2.06 -13.86 26.69
N LYS A 96 -2.59 -13.86 25.46
CA LYS A 96 -3.83 -13.14 25.07
C LYS A 96 -3.97 -11.71 25.62
N ASN A 97 -2.86 -11.03 25.90
CA ASN A 97 -2.86 -9.73 26.55
C ASN A 97 -2.53 -8.65 25.52
N ALA A 98 -3.56 -7.93 25.10
CA ALA A 98 -3.42 -6.87 24.10
C ALA A 98 -2.57 -5.70 24.62
N GLU A 99 -2.54 -5.42 25.93
CA GLU A 99 -1.72 -4.34 26.49
C GLU A 99 -0.23 -4.63 26.30
N VAL A 100 0.18 -5.84 26.64
CA VAL A 100 1.54 -6.34 26.43
C VAL A 100 1.91 -6.33 24.94
N ALA A 101 1.03 -6.84 24.09
CA ALA A 101 1.35 -6.92 22.67
C ALA A 101 1.47 -5.52 22.05
N ARG A 102 0.74 -4.52 22.56
CA ARG A 102 0.90 -3.11 22.18
C ARG A 102 2.27 -2.55 22.56
N THR A 103 2.79 -2.83 23.77
CA THR A 103 4.12 -2.34 24.18
C THR A 103 5.25 -2.99 23.39
N CYS A 104 5.13 -4.28 23.07
CA CYS A 104 6.08 -5.02 22.22
C CYS A 104 6.12 -4.52 20.76
N LEU A 105 5.11 -3.78 20.30
CA LEU A 105 5.02 -3.33 18.90
C LEU A 105 6.11 -2.32 18.51
N THR A 106 6.65 -1.58 19.49
CA THR A 106 7.73 -0.60 19.29
C THR A 106 9.07 -1.06 19.88
N ASP A 107 9.23 -2.36 20.15
CA ASP A 107 10.45 -2.92 20.73
C ASP A 107 11.69 -2.67 19.85
N ARG A 108 12.90 -2.71 20.42
CA ARG A 108 14.14 -2.55 19.61
C ARG A 108 14.38 -3.72 18.66
N SER A 109 13.94 -4.92 19.02
CA SER A 109 14.00 -6.11 18.20
C SER A 109 12.86 -6.12 17.18
N LEU A 110 13.21 -6.02 15.90
CA LEU A 110 12.25 -6.09 14.79
C LEU A 110 11.41 -7.37 14.82
N ALA A 111 11.98 -8.46 15.32
CA ALA A 111 11.29 -9.72 15.39
C ALA A 111 10.25 -9.78 16.52
N VAL A 112 10.49 -9.10 17.65
CA VAL A 112 9.47 -8.87 18.69
C VAL A 112 8.32 -8.06 18.10
N ARG A 113 8.62 -7.00 17.34
CA ARG A 113 7.57 -6.20 16.65
C ARG A 113 6.70 -7.06 15.73
N CYS A 114 7.31 -7.93 14.94
CA CYS A 114 6.60 -8.87 14.07
C CYS A 114 5.66 -9.80 14.86
N ALA A 115 6.17 -10.42 15.92
CA ALA A 115 5.40 -11.35 16.75
C ALA A 115 4.24 -10.64 17.46
N ALA A 116 4.47 -9.43 17.97
CA ALA A 116 3.47 -8.58 18.59
C ALA A 116 2.34 -8.21 17.61
N ALA A 117 2.68 -7.80 16.38
CA ALA A 117 1.71 -7.48 15.36
C ALA A 117 0.80 -8.67 15.00
N LYS A 118 1.39 -9.86 14.84
CA LYS A 118 0.64 -11.10 14.56
C LYS A 118 -0.25 -11.51 15.73
N CYS A 119 0.23 -11.36 16.97
CA CYS A 119 -0.57 -11.64 18.16
C CYS A 119 -1.79 -10.70 18.24
N LEU A 120 -1.59 -9.38 18.08
CA LEU A 120 -2.70 -8.41 18.06
C LEU A 120 -3.72 -8.71 16.95
N LEU A 121 -3.26 -9.18 15.79
CA LEU A 121 -4.13 -9.53 14.66
C LEU A 121 -5.02 -10.74 14.98
N GLU A 122 -4.51 -11.71 15.74
CA GLU A 122 -5.32 -12.84 16.22
C GLU A 122 -6.28 -12.39 17.34
N LEU A 123 -5.83 -11.53 18.25
CA LEU A 123 -6.62 -11.04 19.37
C LEU A 123 -7.79 -10.13 18.99
N GLN A 124 -7.72 -9.43 17.85
CA GLN A 124 -8.78 -8.50 17.43
C GLN A 124 -10.17 -9.15 17.29
N ARG A 125 -10.23 -10.48 17.16
CA ARG A 125 -11.49 -11.23 17.09
C ARG A 125 -12.23 -11.24 18.43
N GLU A 126 -11.49 -11.26 19.54
CA GLU A 126 -12.00 -11.27 20.91
C GLU A 126 -12.00 -9.84 21.50
N ALA A 127 -11.03 -9.01 21.12
CA ALA A 127 -10.80 -7.67 21.66
C ALA A 127 -11.41 -6.57 20.77
N VAL A 128 -12.73 -6.42 20.81
CA VAL A 128 -13.49 -5.41 20.02
C VAL A 128 -13.01 -3.97 20.27
N PHE A 129 -12.57 -3.67 21.49
CA PHE A 129 -12.10 -2.33 21.88
C PHE A 129 -10.92 -1.82 21.03
N LEU A 130 -10.13 -2.71 20.41
CA LEU A 130 -8.96 -2.36 19.59
C LEU A 130 -9.32 -1.53 18.35
N TRP A 131 -10.49 -1.75 17.76
CA TRP A 131 -10.95 -1.04 16.56
C TRP A 131 -12.14 -0.12 16.82
N THR A 132 -12.57 0.03 18.08
CA THR A 132 -13.61 0.99 18.47
C THR A 132 -13.04 2.18 19.25
N SER A 133 -12.59 1.98 20.49
CA SER A 133 -12.10 3.07 21.36
C SER A 133 -10.60 3.31 21.25
N GLU A 134 -9.82 2.27 20.94
CA GLU A 134 -8.35 2.33 20.95
C GLU A 134 -7.72 2.42 19.53
N LEU A 135 -8.53 2.64 18.49
CA LEU A 135 -8.08 2.60 17.10
C LEU A 135 -6.97 3.62 16.81
N GLU A 136 -7.14 4.86 17.27
CA GLU A 136 -6.13 5.92 17.09
C GLU A 136 -4.82 5.63 17.83
N ASN A 137 -4.93 5.08 19.05
CA ASN A 137 -3.78 4.70 19.86
C ASN A 137 -2.98 3.59 19.18
N ILE A 138 -3.66 2.54 18.70
CA ILE A 138 -3.01 1.42 17.99
C ILE A 138 -2.45 1.86 16.65
N ALA A 139 -3.14 2.72 15.91
CA ALA A 139 -2.63 3.30 14.67
C ALA A 139 -1.32 4.07 14.91
N THR A 140 -1.29 4.90 15.96
CA THR A 140 -0.09 5.65 16.34
C THR A 140 1.07 4.71 16.70
N LEU A 141 0.80 3.63 17.43
CA LEU A 141 1.81 2.60 17.71
C LEU A 141 2.29 1.89 16.45
N CYS A 142 1.40 1.58 15.51
CA CYS A 142 1.75 0.98 14.22
C CYS A 142 2.63 1.90 13.38
N PHE A 143 2.35 3.22 13.37
CA PHE A 143 3.20 4.18 12.66
C PHE A 143 4.61 4.25 13.24
N ARG A 144 4.74 4.25 14.58
CA ARG A 144 6.05 4.14 15.26
C ARG A 144 6.74 2.81 14.99
N ALA A 145 5.99 1.72 14.91
CA ALA A 145 6.54 0.39 14.62
C ALA A 145 7.18 0.29 13.24
N PHE A 146 6.76 1.13 12.27
CA PHE A 146 7.40 1.21 10.96
C PHE A 146 8.74 1.94 10.97
N GLU A 147 9.05 2.77 11.97
CA GLU A 147 10.33 3.49 12.03
C GLU A 147 11.50 2.51 12.20
N GLY A 148 12.47 2.55 11.26
CA GLY A 148 13.63 1.65 11.25
C GLY A 148 13.29 0.18 10.98
N SER A 149 12.11 -0.10 10.43
CA SER A 149 11.63 -1.46 10.19
C SER A 149 12.19 -2.11 8.92
N ASP A 150 12.19 -3.45 8.88
CA ASP A 150 12.46 -4.23 7.68
C ASP A 150 11.15 -4.56 6.91
N TYR A 151 11.26 -5.35 5.84
CA TYR A 151 10.10 -5.75 5.06
C TYR A 151 9.08 -6.59 5.86
N ASN A 152 9.56 -7.51 6.71
CA ASN A 152 8.70 -8.43 7.46
C ASN A 152 7.84 -7.73 8.50
N VAL A 153 8.43 -6.76 9.22
CA VAL A 153 7.71 -5.92 10.18
C VAL A 153 6.66 -5.09 9.44
N ARG A 154 7.03 -4.43 8.34
CA ARG A 154 6.06 -3.62 7.58
C ARG A 154 4.85 -4.43 7.14
N VAL A 155 5.06 -5.62 6.57
CA VAL A 155 3.94 -6.48 6.13
C VAL A 155 3.10 -6.93 7.33
N SER A 156 3.71 -7.31 8.45
CA SER A 156 2.99 -7.80 9.63
C SER A 156 2.16 -6.69 10.30
N VAL A 157 2.75 -5.50 10.46
CA VAL A 157 2.09 -4.32 11.07
C VAL A 157 1.03 -3.75 10.12
N ALA A 158 1.29 -3.71 8.81
CA ALA A 158 0.31 -3.29 7.81
C ALA A 158 -0.91 -4.23 7.77
N LYS A 159 -0.69 -5.54 7.91
CA LYS A 159 -1.77 -6.53 8.05
C LYS A 159 -2.64 -6.25 9.28
N LEU A 160 -2.01 -6.03 10.44
CA LEU A 160 -2.72 -5.67 11.67
C LEU A 160 -3.56 -4.39 11.48
N LEU A 161 -2.91 -3.28 11.11
CA LEU A 161 -3.58 -1.99 11.04
C LEU A 161 -4.66 -1.96 9.95
N GLY A 162 -4.38 -2.54 8.78
CA GLY A 162 -5.34 -2.57 7.67
C GLY A 162 -6.60 -3.37 8.02
N THR A 163 -6.46 -4.49 8.73
CA THR A 163 -7.61 -5.30 9.17
C THR A 163 -8.40 -4.61 10.28
N LEU A 164 -7.74 -3.94 11.24
CA LEU A 164 -8.44 -3.16 12.27
C LEU A 164 -9.24 -2.00 11.68
N LEU A 165 -8.65 -1.28 10.72
CA LEU A 165 -9.33 -0.18 10.01
C LEU A 165 -10.51 -0.69 9.18
N ALA A 166 -10.37 -1.84 8.51
CA ALA A 166 -11.47 -2.46 7.79
C ALA A 166 -12.62 -2.85 8.74
N ALA A 167 -12.30 -3.43 9.90
CA ALA A 167 -13.28 -3.77 10.92
C ALA A 167 -14.01 -2.54 11.49
N ALA A 168 -13.35 -1.37 11.54
CA ALA A 168 -13.97 -0.11 11.98
C ALA A 168 -14.93 0.50 10.94
N VAL A 169 -14.73 0.25 9.65
CA VAL A 169 -15.59 0.76 8.56
C VAL A 169 -16.81 -0.15 8.33
N GLU A 170 -16.67 -1.45 8.58
CA GLU A 170 -17.70 -2.43 8.28
C GLU A 170 -18.86 -2.38 9.30
N PRO A 171 -20.12 -2.17 8.87
CA PRO A 171 -21.26 -2.23 9.77
C PRO A 171 -21.54 -3.68 10.12
N ARG A 172 -20.97 -4.18 11.22
CA ARG A 172 -21.33 -5.52 11.70
C ARG A 172 -22.80 -5.53 12.12
N GLN A 173 -23.59 -6.33 11.40
CA GLN A 173 -24.96 -6.69 11.78
C GLN A 173 -24.93 -7.30 13.18
N ALA A 174 -25.26 -6.49 14.20
CA ALA A 174 -25.91 -7.03 15.37
C ALA A 174 -27.23 -7.65 14.90
N ALA A 175 -27.53 -8.84 15.41
CA ALA A 175 -28.72 -9.61 15.09
C ALA A 175 -29.99 -8.75 14.90
N ALA A 176 -30.69 -9.00 13.79
CA ALA A 176 -32.09 -8.67 13.52
C ALA A 176 -32.64 -7.37 14.14
N SER A 177 -32.44 -6.23 13.47
CA SER A 177 -33.49 -5.19 13.38
C SER A 177 -33.30 -4.34 12.13
N PRO A 178 -34.37 -4.04 11.36
CA PRO A 178 -34.26 -3.17 10.20
C PRO A 178 -34.49 -1.73 10.66
N ARG A 179 -33.46 -0.87 10.60
CA ARG A 179 -33.65 0.57 10.36
C ARG A 179 -32.35 1.35 10.09
N GLN A 180 -32.43 2.13 9.02
CA GLN A 180 -31.74 3.39 8.71
C GLN A 180 -30.31 3.32 8.15
N SER A 181 -30.29 3.19 6.82
CA SER A 181 -29.30 3.72 5.88
C SER A 181 -29.01 5.20 6.16
N GLY A 182 -27.85 5.52 6.73
CA GLY A 182 -27.41 6.91 6.93
C GLY A 182 -26.07 7.12 7.64
N ARG A 183 -25.44 6.09 8.23
CA ARG A 183 -24.27 6.26 9.11
C ARG A 183 -22.93 5.77 8.55
N SER A 184 -22.85 5.43 7.25
CA SER A 184 -21.65 4.77 6.68
C SER A 184 -20.54 5.72 6.20
N GLN A 185 -20.80 7.02 6.01
CA GLN A 185 -19.82 7.96 5.42
C GLN A 185 -18.86 8.60 6.43
N SER A 186 -19.25 8.75 7.70
CA SER A 186 -18.39 9.36 8.73
C SER A 186 -17.20 8.47 9.09
N SER A 187 -17.41 7.14 9.19
CA SER A 187 -16.36 6.20 9.58
C SER A 187 -15.26 6.04 8.52
N LEU A 188 -15.61 6.04 7.22
CA LEU A 188 -14.61 5.94 6.15
C LEU A 188 -13.71 7.17 6.10
N LYS A 189 -14.29 8.36 6.23
CA LYS A 189 -13.53 9.61 6.21
C LYS A 189 -12.53 9.66 7.36
N GLU A 190 -12.95 9.33 8.58
CA GLU A 190 -12.09 9.26 9.76
C GLU A 190 -10.92 8.28 9.59
N VAL A 191 -11.21 7.06 9.10
CA VAL A 191 -10.18 6.03 8.85
C VAL A 191 -9.16 6.50 7.79
N MET A 192 -9.63 7.18 6.75
CA MET A 192 -8.78 7.69 5.69
C MET A 192 -7.97 8.92 6.12
N GLU A 193 -8.54 9.79 6.97
CA GLU A 193 -7.83 10.90 7.62
C GLU A 193 -6.74 10.40 8.57
N LEU A 194 -6.99 9.29 9.26
CA LEU A 194 -5.99 8.65 10.11
C LEU A 194 -4.84 8.05 9.29
N LEU A 195 -5.12 7.39 8.16
CA LEU A 195 -4.09 6.89 7.25
C LEU A 195 -3.29 8.03 6.57
N SER A 196 -3.97 9.08 6.12
CA SER A 196 -3.31 10.25 5.51
C SER A 196 -2.49 11.00 6.55
N GLY A 197 -3.00 11.14 7.78
CA GLY A 197 -2.27 11.64 8.94
C GLY A 197 -1.02 10.83 9.24
N GLY A 198 -1.10 9.49 9.21
CA GLY A 198 0.05 8.60 9.33
C GLY A 198 1.10 8.81 8.23
N PHE A 199 0.66 8.95 6.97
CA PHE A 199 1.55 9.18 5.83
C PHE A 199 2.26 10.54 5.89
N LEU A 200 1.54 11.58 6.32
CA LEU A 200 2.02 12.96 6.35
C LEU A 200 2.76 13.34 7.64
N ARG A 201 2.46 12.69 8.77
CA ARG A 201 2.96 13.05 10.11
C ARG A 201 3.61 11.90 10.87
N GLY A 202 3.55 10.66 10.40
CA GLY A 202 4.21 9.51 11.04
C GLY A 202 3.70 9.18 12.45
N GLY A 203 2.44 9.50 12.76
CA GLY A 203 1.87 9.32 14.10
C GLY A 203 2.29 10.39 15.11
N ALA A 204 2.95 11.47 14.68
CA ALA A 204 3.25 12.61 15.54
C ALA A 204 2.03 13.54 15.69
N GLY A 205 1.22 13.29 16.73
CA GLY A 205 0.19 14.18 17.28
C GLY A 205 0.38 14.39 18.79
N PHE A 206 0.45 15.67 19.20
CA PHE A 206 0.58 16.31 20.52
C PHE A 206 1.74 15.98 21.49
N LEU A 207 2.13 14.73 21.77
CA LEU A 207 3.16 14.48 22.81
C LEU A 207 4.39 13.74 22.29
N ARG A 208 5.39 14.52 21.85
CA ARG A 208 6.75 14.03 21.61
C ARG A 208 7.51 14.00 22.94
N ALA A 209 7.26 12.98 23.76
CA ALA A 209 7.94 12.76 25.06
C ALA A 209 9.33 12.11 24.93
N SER A 210 10.12 12.49 23.93
CA SER A 210 11.52 12.05 23.84
C SER A 210 12.37 13.09 23.11
N GLY A 211 12.90 14.02 23.90
CA GLY A 211 14.28 14.54 23.88
C GLY A 211 14.91 15.15 22.63
N HIS A 212 14.38 14.97 21.41
CA HIS A 212 14.93 15.57 20.21
C HIS A 212 14.04 16.70 19.69
N MET A 213 13.90 17.73 20.53
CA MET A 213 13.30 19.03 20.18
C MET A 213 14.33 19.91 19.46
N LEU A 214 14.66 19.62 18.20
CA LEU A 214 15.19 20.62 17.29
C LEU A 214 14.71 20.31 15.86
N LYS A 215 13.99 21.29 15.28
CA LYS A 215 13.31 21.33 13.97
C LYS A 215 11.95 20.62 13.87
N GLY A 216 10.89 21.42 13.86
CA GLY A 216 9.55 21.09 13.36
C GLY A 216 9.50 20.83 11.84
N THR A 217 10.54 20.18 11.29
CA THR A 217 10.73 19.89 9.86
C THR A 217 11.24 18.47 9.60
N SER A 218 11.20 17.56 10.58
CA SER A 218 11.65 16.17 10.33
C SER A 218 10.67 15.49 9.37
N SER A 219 11.09 15.32 8.11
CA SER A 219 10.39 14.54 7.10
C SER A 219 10.10 13.14 7.66
N VAL A 220 8.86 12.68 7.53
CA VAL A 220 8.46 11.32 7.89
C VAL A 220 9.37 10.31 7.17
N GLY A 221 9.93 9.35 7.91
CA GLY A 221 10.84 8.35 7.35
C GLY A 221 10.22 7.56 6.20
N LYS A 222 11.05 7.17 5.23
CA LYS A 222 10.63 6.39 4.04
C LYS A 222 9.91 5.11 4.46
N GLU A 223 10.40 4.44 5.50
CA GLU A 223 9.90 3.17 6.01
C GLU A 223 8.46 3.31 6.52
N VAL A 224 8.14 4.43 7.17
CA VAL A 224 6.79 4.75 7.65
C VAL A 224 5.85 4.97 6.46
N ARG A 225 6.24 5.78 5.47
CA ARG A 225 5.43 6.01 4.26
C ARG A 225 5.16 4.70 3.52
N VAL A 226 6.18 3.85 3.34
CA VAL A 226 6.04 2.53 2.72
C VAL A 226 5.14 1.61 3.56
N GLY A 227 5.29 1.61 4.89
CA GLY A 227 4.43 0.83 5.79
C GLY A 227 2.96 1.24 5.70
N VAL A 228 2.67 2.54 5.78
CA VAL A 228 1.31 3.09 5.61
C VAL A 228 0.74 2.77 4.23
N THR A 229 1.57 2.79 3.19
CA THR A 229 1.18 2.39 1.83
C THR A 229 0.73 0.92 1.78
N GLN A 230 1.45 0.02 2.44
CA GLN A 230 1.04 -1.38 2.55
C GLN A 230 -0.27 -1.51 3.34
N THR A 231 -0.47 -0.69 4.37
CA THR A 231 -1.73 -0.65 5.13
C THR A 231 -2.92 -0.27 4.23
N TYR A 232 -2.79 0.72 3.34
CA TYR A 232 -3.85 1.06 2.36
C TYR A 232 -4.24 -0.14 1.50
N VAL A 233 -3.26 -0.91 1.02
CA VAL A 233 -3.51 -2.11 0.21
C VAL A 233 -4.24 -3.17 1.03
N VAL A 234 -3.74 -3.50 2.23
CA VAL A 234 -4.39 -4.49 3.12
C VAL A 234 -5.81 -4.06 3.45
N PHE A 235 -6.03 -2.80 3.78
CA PHE A 235 -7.34 -2.24 4.11
C PHE A 235 -8.35 -2.48 2.97
N ALA A 236 -8.00 -2.08 1.74
CA ALA A 236 -8.86 -2.29 0.58
C ALA A 236 -9.05 -3.79 0.27
N CYS A 237 -7.99 -4.61 0.39
CA CYS A 237 -8.08 -6.06 0.20
C CYS A 237 -8.97 -6.75 1.23
N THR A 238 -9.02 -6.23 2.47
CA THR A 238 -9.85 -6.78 3.54
C THR A 238 -11.33 -6.46 3.33
N LEU A 239 -11.65 -5.26 2.82
CA LEU A 239 -13.02 -4.86 2.48
C LEU A 239 -13.53 -5.49 1.17
N GLY A 240 -12.62 -5.89 0.29
CA GLY A 240 -12.92 -6.61 -0.95
C GLY A 240 -13.28 -5.73 -2.15
N GLY A 241 -13.45 -6.38 -3.31
CA GLY A 241 -13.64 -5.72 -4.60
C GLY A 241 -14.98 -4.98 -4.75
N SER A 242 -16.06 -5.52 -4.18
CA SER A 242 -17.39 -4.90 -4.23
C SER A 242 -17.43 -3.58 -3.47
N TRP A 243 -16.80 -3.53 -2.29
CA TRP A 243 -16.64 -2.29 -1.53
C TRP A 243 -15.81 -1.28 -2.32
N LEU A 244 -14.70 -1.71 -2.91
CA LEU A 244 -13.81 -0.83 -3.69
C LEU A 244 -14.53 -0.26 -4.91
N GLU A 245 -15.31 -1.05 -5.65
CA GLU A 245 -16.06 -0.57 -6.81
C GLU A 245 -17.07 0.54 -6.44
N GLY A 246 -17.79 0.37 -5.32
CA GLY A 246 -18.75 1.37 -4.85
C GLY A 246 -18.13 2.64 -4.26
N ASN A 247 -16.91 2.55 -3.71
CA ASN A 247 -16.24 3.66 -3.02
C ASN A 247 -15.02 4.21 -3.76
N PHE A 248 -14.73 3.72 -4.98
CA PHE A 248 -13.52 4.07 -5.72
C PHE A 248 -13.32 5.59 -5.91
N PRO A 249 -14.34 6.40 -6.24
CA PRO A 249 -14.15 7.85 -6.42
C PRO A 249 -13.66 8.54 -5.15
N ALA A 250 -14.25 8.20 -3.98
CA ALA A 250 -13.85 8.77 -2.70
C ALA A 250 -12.46 8.26 -2.27
N PHE A 251 -12.17 6.98 -2.50
CA PHE A 251 -10.86 6.40 -2.24
C PHE A 251 -9.77 7.07 -3.09
N LEU A 252 -10.05 7.30 -4.37
CA LEU A 252 -9.14 7.96 -5.31
C LEU A 252 -8.92 9.43 -4.94
N SER A 253 -9.96 10.18 -4.58
CA SER A 253 -9.80 11.59 -4.18
C SER A 253 -8.88 11.74 -2.97
N LEU A 254 -9.05 10.88 -1.97
CA LEU A 254 -8.24 10.87 -0.74
C LEU A 254 -6.77 10.48 -1.03
N LEU A 255 -6.53 9.53 -1.95
CA LEU A 255 -5.16 9.21 -2.38
C LEU A 255 -4.50 10.37 -3.14
N MET A 256 -5.28 11.16 -3.90
CA MET A 256 -4.79 12.32 -4.64
C MET A 256 -4.52 13.55 -3.76
N GLU A 257 -5.03 13.58 -2.53
CA GLU A 257 -4.64 14.57 -1.54
C GLU A 257 -3.16 14.38 -1.10
N LEU A 258 -2.67 13.14 -1.03
CA LEU A 258 -1.29 12.84 -0.61
C LEU A 258 -0.21 13.55 -1.45
N PRO A 259 -0.20 13.45 -2.80
CA PRO A 259 0.78 14.15 -3.64
C PRO A 259 0.53 15.67 -3.74
N SER A 260 -0.67 16.13 -3.39
CA SER A 260 -1.02 17.56 -3.39
C SER A 260 -0.52 18.30 -2.14
N ASN A 261 -0.11 17.57 -1.10
CA ASN A 261 0.40 18.15 0.14
C ASN A 261 1.84 18.65 0.00
N SER A 262 2.13 19.85 0.54
CA SER A 262 3.48 20.42 0.52
C SER A 262 4.50 19.60 1.33
N ARG A 263 4.04 18.85 2.36
CA ARG A 263 4.89 18.01 3.21
C ARG A 263 5.48 16.79 2.52
N THR A 264 4.83 16.30 1.47
CA THR A 264 5.27 15.15 0.67
C THR A 264 6.09 15.57 -0.54
N THR A 265 6.18 16.87 -0.82
CA THR A 265 6.85 17.46 -1.99
C THR A 265 8.00 18.39 -1.61
N GLN A 266 8.45 18.36 -0.34
CA GLN A 266 9.58 19.17 0.14
C GLN A 266 10.89 18.84 -0.58
N THR A 267 11.12 17.55 -0.88
CA THR A 267 12.26 17.08 -1.65
C THR A 267 11.79 16.34 -2.90
N GLN A 268 12.61 16.33 -3.94
CA GLN A 268 12.30 15.55 -5.16
C GLN A 268 12.21 14.05 -4.85
N ALA A 269 13.03 13.55 -3.91
CA ALA A 269 12.99 12.16 -3.46
C ALA A 269 11.67 11.83 -2.76
N ASP A 270 11.17 12.72 -1.91
CA ASP A 270 9.87 12.56 -1.25
C ASP A 270 8.71 12.60 -2.24
N ALA A 271 8.75 13.52 -3.21
CA ALA A 271 7.74 13.60 -4.26
C ALA A 271 7.74 12.33 -5.13
N ALA A 272 8.92 11.77 -5.44
CA ALA A 272 9.03 10.50 -6.15
C ALA A 272 8.48 9.33 -5.32
N LEU A 273 8.83 9.25 -4.03
CA LEU A 273 8.34 8.21 -3.13
C LEU A 273 6.82 8.25 -3.00
N THR A 274 6.22 9.43 -2.77
CA THR A 274 4.77 9.58 -2.65
C THR A 274 4.03 9.17 -3.92
N ARG A 275 4.57 9.54 -5.10
CA ARG A 275 4.03 9.07 -6.39
C ARG A 275 4.08 7.54 -6.49
N HIS A 276 5.21 6.94 -6.15
CA HIS A 276 5.37 5.48 -6.18
C HIS A 276 4.41 4.78 -5.20
N CYS A 277 4.22 5.34 -4.00
CA CYS A 277 3.27 4.85 -3.01
C CYS A 277 1.82 4.86 -3.53
N VAL A 278 1.36 6.01 -4.06
CA VAL A 278 0.00 6.13 -4.62
C VAL A 278 -0.19 5.18 -5.80
N SER A 279 0.80 5.11 -6.70
CA SER A 279 0.74 4.19 -7.83
C SER A 279 0.69 2.74 -7.39
N PHE A 280 1.51 2.37 -6.41
CA PHE A 280 1.53 1.03 -5.84
C PHE A 280 0.20 0.64 -5.21
N VAL A 281 -0.45 1.55 -4.46
CA VAL A 281 -1.79 1.28 -3.88
C VAL A 281 -2.79 1.02 -4.98
N LEU A 282 -2.93 1.95 -5.94
CA LEU A 282 -3.90 1.84 -7.02
C LEU A 282 -3.67 0.59 -7.87
N ARG A 283 -2.43 0.32 -8.26
CA ARG A 283 -2.10 -0.87 -9.05
C ARG A 283 -2.46 -2.13 -8.28
N SER A 284 -2.02 -2.24 -7.03
CA SER A 284 -2.24 -3.45 -6.23
C SER A 284 -3.73 -3.71 -5.99
N THR A 285 -4.53 -2.69 -5.70
CA THR A 285 -5.96 -2.86 -5.43
C THR A 285 -6.78 -3.09 -6.70
N LEU A 286 -6.51 -2.33 -7.77
CA LEU A 286 -7.26 -2.43 -9.02
C LEU A 286 -7.01 -3.75 -9.76
N THR A 287 -5.76 -4.25 -9.80
CA THR A 287 -5.46 -5.50 -10.50
C THR A 287 -5.85 -6.74 -9.72
N SER A 288 -5.88 -6.67 -8.39
CA SER A 288 -6.15 -7.86 -7.56
C SER A 288 -7.61 -8.00 -7.13
N LEU A 289 -8.36 -6.90 -7.00
CA LEU A 289 -9.70 -6.92 -6.41
C LEU A 289 -10.83 -6.68 -7.40
N LEU A 290 -10.58 -5.92 -8.48
CA LEU A 290 -11.63 -5.54 -9.42
C LEU A 290 -11.75 -6.52 -10.58
N GLY A 291 -12.99 -6.90 -10.88
CA GLY A 291 -13.34 -7.60 -12.11
C GLY A 291 -13.26 -6.69 -13.34
N GLU A 292 -13.36 -7.31 -14.52
CA GLU A 292 -13.11 -6.66 -15.80
C GLU A 292 -13.92 -5.38 -16.04
N LYS A 293 -15.23 -5.43 -15.79
CA LYS A 293 -16.15 -4.29 -15.93
C LYS A 293 -15.79 -3.15 -14.97
N ALA A 294 -15.43 -3.48 -13.73
CA ALA A 294 -15.05 -2.54 -12.71
C ALA A 294 -13.70 -1.87 -13.02
N GLN A 295 -12.75 -2.58 -13.63
CA GLN A 295 -11.49 -2.02 -14.09
C GLN A 295 -11.68 -0.95 -15.19
N ILE A 296 -12.62 -1.14 -16.11
CA ILE A 296 -12.96 -0.12 -17.13
C ILE A 296 -13.55 1.13 -16.48
N SER A 297 -14.46 0.96 -15.52
CA SER A 297 -15.04 2.07 -14.75
C SER A 297 -13.95 2.82 -13.98
N ALA A 298 -13.08 2.10 -13.28
CA ALA A 298 -11.95 2.67 -12.56
C ALA A 298 -10.96 3.40 -13.49
N ALA A 299 -10.64 2.84 -14.66
CA ALA A 299 -9.80 3.49 -15.66
C ALA A 299 -10.43 4.81 -16.16
N THR A 300 -11.75 4.83 -16.35
CA THR A 300 -12.48 6.06 -16.70
C THR A 300 -12.40 7.10 -15.59
N GLN A 301 -12.54 6.70 -14.32
CA GLN A 301 -12.41 7.61 -13.17
C GLN A 301 -10.97 8.16 -13.03
N LEU A 302 -9.96 7.32 -13.29
CA LEU A 302 -8.56 7.76 -13.36
C LEU A 302 -8.36 8.79 -14.47
N SER A 303 -8.98 8.61 -15.64
CA SER A 303 -8.90 9.57 -16.75
C SER A 303 -9.43 10.96 -16.35
N LEU A 304 -10.55 10.99 -15.62
CA LEU A 304 -11.15 12.22 -15.12
C LEU A 304 -10.27 12.88 -14.06
N ALA A 305 -9.72 12.10 -13.14
CA ALA A 305 -8.81 12.59 -12.11
C ALA A 305 -7.53 13.18 -12.72
N MET A 306 -6.98 12.57 -13.77
CA MET A 306 -5.79 13.06 -14.48
C MET A 306 -6.04 14.39 -15.20
N ALA A 307 -7.24 14.58 -15.75
CA ALA A 307 -7.62 15.84 -16.39
C ALA A 307 -7.81 16.99 -15.38
N ALA A 308 -8.28 16.67 -14.16
CA ALA A 308 -8.61 17.67 -13.15
C ALA A 308 -7.43 18.11 -12.26
N HIS A 309 -6.46 17.24 -11.98
CA HIS A 309 -5.44 17.49 -10.95
C HIS A 309 -4.06 17.85 -11.53
N LYS A 310 -3.47 18.96 -11.04
CA LYS A 310 -2.09 19.36 -11.37
C LYS A 310 -1.03 18.32 -10.95
N HIS A 311 -1.34 17.48 -9.96
CA HIS A 311 -0.46 16.42 -9.44
C HIS A 311 -0.74 15.04 -10.05
N ALA A 312 -1.42 14.99 -11.21
CA ALA A 312 -1.78 13.76 -11.92
C ALA A 312 -0.60 12.84 -12.30
N PHE A 313 0.65 13.31 -12.21
CA PHE A 313 1.82 12.48 -12.47
C PHE A 313 1.83 11.20 -11.60
N ALA A 314 1.34 11.26 -10.36
CA ALA A 314 1.25 10.08 -9.48
C ALA A 314 0.43 8.93 -10.08
N LEU A 315 -0.46 9.22 -11.01
CA LEU A 315 -1.34 8.26 -11.66
C LEU A 315 -0.73 7.65 -12.94
N VAL A 316 0.31 8.27 -13.50
CA VAL A 316 0.88 7.88 -14.80
C VAL A 316 1.42 6.45 -14.75
N ASP A 317 2.21 6.10 -13.73
CA ASP A 317 2.78 4.74 -13.61
C ASP A 317 1.69 3.67 -13.51
N THR A 318 0.60 3.97 -12.80
CA THR A 318 -0.57 3.07 -12.68
C THR A 318 -1.23 2.87 -14.04
N VAL A 319 -1.49 3.97 -14.76
CA VAL A 319 -2.14 3.94 -16.07
C VAL A 319 -1.26 3.24 -17.10
N VAL A 320 0.05 3.51 -17.11
CA VAL A 320 1.02 2.83 -17.99
C VAL A 320 1.01 1.31 -17.73
N SER A 321 0.84 0.88 -16.47
CA SER A 321 0.75 -0.55 -16.17
C SER A 321 -0.49 -1.23 -16.77
N PHE A 322 -1.59 -0.49 -16.95
CA PHE A 322 -2.80 -0.99 -17.62
C PHE A 322 -2.70 -1.09 -19.14
N LEU A 323 -1.67 -0.49 -19.77
CA LEU A 323 -1.43 -0.66 -21.20
C LEU A 323 -1.08 -2.11 -21.55
N LEU A 324 -0.45 -2.84 -20.62
CA LEU A 324 -0.08 -4.24 -20.79
C LEU A 324 -1.19 -5.21 -20.36
N HIS A 325 -2.39 -4.72 -20.08
CA HIS A 325 -3.50 -5.57 -19.66
C HIS A 325 -3.99 -6.43 -20.83
N PRO A 326 -4.27 -7.74 -20.64
CA PRO A 326 -4.75 -8.63 -21.72
C PRO A 326 -6.07 -8.17 -22.35
N MET A 327 -6.85 -7.37 -21.63
CA MET A 327 -8.10 -6.79 -22.13
C MET A 327 -7.85 -5.50 -22.92
N ALA A 328 -8.26 -5.52 -24.19
CA ALA A 328 -8.16 -4.37 -25.09
C ALA A 328 -8.92 -3.13 -24.56
N SER A 329 -10.12 -3.29 -23.97
CA SER A 329 -10.92 -2.19 -23.43
C SER A 329 -10.20 -1.41 -22.32
N VAL A 330 -9.56 -2.11 -21.37
CA VAL A 330 -8.80 -1.49 -20.28
C VAL A 330 -7.54 -0.81 -20.82
N SER A 331 -6.83 -1.44 -21.76
CA SER A 331 -5.65 -0.83 -22.40
C SER A 331 -6.00 0.45 -23.17
N LEU A 332 -7.16 0.49 -23.84
CA LEU A 332 -7.66 1.66 -24.58
C LEU A 332 -8.12 2.76 -23.62
N ALA A 333 -8.79 2.42 -22.53
CA ALA A 333 -9.14 3.38 -21.49
C ALA A 333 -7.88 4.00 -20.85
N ALA A 334 -6.84 3.19 -20.63
CA ALA A 334 -5.55 3.69 -20.15
C ALA A 334 -4.86 4.61 -21.17
N ALA A 335 -4.87 4.25 -22.46
CA ALA A 335 -4.38 5.12 -23.53
C ALA A 335 -5.15 6.46 -23.59
N TRP A 336 -6.47 6.43 -23.37
CA TRP A 336 -7.29 7.65 -23.27
C TRP A 336 -6.91 8.50 -22.04
N SER A 337 -6.66 7.88 -20.90
CA SER A 337 -6.18 8.58 -19.69
C SER A 337 -4.84 9.29 -19.94
N LEU A 338 -3.90 8.65 -20.65
CA LEU A 338 -2.63 9.29 -21.03
C LEU A 338 -2.83 10.45 -22.01
N ARG A 339 -3.80 10.36 -22.92
CA ARG A 339 -4.22 11.48 -23.76
C ARG A 339 -4.73 12.64 -22.92
N CYS A 340 -5.66 12.40 -21.98
CA CYS A 340 -6.16 13.44 -21.07
C CYS A 340 -5.02 14.11 -20.29
N PHE A 341 -4.06 13.33 -19.81
CA PHE A 341 -2.87 13.85 -19.15
C PHE A 341 -2.00 14.70 -20.08
N ALA A 342 -1.76 14.26 -21.32
CA ALA A 342 -0.97 15.00 -22.29
C ALA A 342 -1.63 16.35 -22.68
N VAL A 343 -2.95 16.40 -22.74
CA VAL A 343 -3.70 17.65 -22.94
C VAL A 343 -3.57 18.57 -21.73
N ALA A 344 -3.74 18.04 -20.51
CA ALA A 344 -3.68 18.81 -19.27
C ALA A 344 -2.26 19.32 -18.96
N MET A 345 -1.22 18.54 -19.28
CA MET A 345 0.19 18.82 -18.97
C MET A 345 1.10 18.62 -20.20
N PRO A 346 1.10 19.55 -21.18
CA PRO A 346 1.87 19.40 -22.42
C PRO A 346 3.38 19.27 -22.22
N SER A 347 3.94 19.92 -21.18
CA SER A 347 5.37 19.89 -20.87
C SER A 347 5.89 18.49 -20.51
N GLN A 348 5.04 17.65 -19.92
CA GLN A 348 5.37 16.26 -19.55
C GLN A 348 4.93 15.26 -20.63
N GLY A 349 3.93 15.61 -21.45
CA GLY A 349 3.44 14.76 -22.53
C GLY A 349 4.53 14.37 -23.54
N SER A 350 5.48 15.27 -23.79
CA SER A 350 6.67 15.00 -24.61
C SER A 350 7.50 13.81 -24.09
N LEU A 351 7.86 13.83 -22.81
CA LEU A 351 8.71 12.81 -22.19
C LEU A 351 7.99 11.46 -22.11
N LEU A 352 6.68 11.50 -21.84
CA LEU A 352 5.86 10.30 -21.83
C LEU A 352 5.69 9.69 -23.22
N LEU A 353 5.66 10.52 -24.28
CA LEU A 353 5.61 10.04 -25.66
C LEU A 353 6.89 9.27 -25.99
N ASP A 354 8.05 9.85 -25.67
CA ASP A 354 9.36 9.21 -25.88
C ASP A 354 9.43 7.89 -25.10
N HIS A 355 9.02 7.88 -23.83
CA HIS A 355 8.95 6.66 -23.02
C HIS A 355 8.04 5.59 -23.63
N CYS A 356 6.83 5.94 -24.08
CA CYS A 356 5.92 4.98 -24.70
C CYS A 356 6.47 4.42 -26.02
N CYS A 357 7.12 5.26 -26.81
CA CYS A 357 7.80 4.88 -28.06
C CYS A 357 8.95 3.89 -27.80
N GLU A 358 9.82 4.17 -26.82
CA GLU A 358 10.90 3.26 -26.42
C GLU A 358 10.37 1.92 -25.92
N ARG A 359 9.31 1.94 -25.09
CA ARG A 359 8.68 0.72 -24.56
C ARG A 359 8.00 -0.10 -25.65
N LEU A 360 7.35 0.54 -26.62
CA LEU A 360 6.78 -0.12 -27.80
C LEU A 360 7.87 -0.83 -28.62
N MET A 361 9.03 -0.20 -28.80
CA MET A 361 10.16 -0.81 -29.50
C MET A 361 10.77 -1.98 -28.75
N ALA A 362 10.99 -1.82 -27.45
CA ALA A 362 11.57 -2.86 -26.61
C ALA A 362 10.66 -4.09 -26.51
N LEU A 363 9.33 -3.89 -26.51
CA LEU A 363 8.34 -4.95 -26.29
C LEU A 363 7.56 -5.34 -27.56
N LYS A 364 8.10 -5.08 -28.76
CA LYS A 364 7.46 -5.40 -30.06
C LYS A 364 7.15 -6.89 -30.31
N SER A 365 7.63 -7.78 -29.44
CA SER A 365 7.37 -9.22 -29.43
C SER A 365 6.15 -9.63 -28.58
N SER A 366 5.58 -8.73 -27.77
CA SER A 366 4.34 -8.98 -27.04
C SER A 366 3.15 -8.36 -27.78
N PRO A 367 2.07 -9.13 -28.07
CA PRO A 367 0.88 -8.60 -28.72
C PRO A 367 0.16 -7.55 -27.85
N GLU A 368 0.12 -7.75 -26.53
CA GLU A 368 -0.49 -6.82 -25.57
C GLU A 368 0.26 -5.48 -25.56
N ALA A 369 1.59 -5.52 -25.55
CA ALA A 369 2.42 -4.32 -25.59
C ALA A 369 2.25 -3.53 -26.89
N VAL A 370 2.17 -4.22 -28.04
CA VAL A 370 1.97 -3.57 -29.35
C VAL A 370 0.61 -2.87 -29.41
N VAL A 371 -0.45 -3.51 -28.92
CA VAL A 371 -1.79 -2.90 -28.90
C VAL A 371 -1.86 -1.74 -27.90
N GLY A 372 -1.41 -1.95 -26.66
CA GLY A 372 -1.50 -0.96 -25.59
C GLY A 372 -0.63 0.27 -25.82
N TYR A 373 0.68 0.09 -26.03
CA TYR A 373 1.57 1.21 -26.29
C TYR A 373 1.31 1.85 -27.66
N GLY A 374 0.93 1.08 -28.68
CA GLY A 374 0.51 1.63 -29.97
C GLY A 374 -0.70 2.57 -29.85
N ALA A 375 -1.72 2.15 -29.08
CA ALA A 375 -2.87 2.99 -28.77
C ALA A 375 -2.50 4.22 -27.94
N ALA A 376 -1.63 4.07 -26.94
CA ALA A 376 -1.16 5.19 -26.11
C ALA A 376 -0.42 6.24 -26.94
N VAL A 377 0.54 5.84 -27.78
CA VAL A 377 1.29 6.74 -28.66
C VAL A 377 0.34 7.46 -29.61
N ALA A 378 -0.58 6.75 -30.28
CA ALA A 378 -1.56 7.37 -31.15
C ALA A 378 -2.49 8.37 -30.42
N ALA A 379 -2.95 8.01 -29.22
CA ALA A 379 -3.82 8.87 -28.42
C ALA A 379 -3.10 10.13 -27.93
N MET A 380 -1.82 10.03 -27.55
CA MET A 380 -0.97 11.16 -27.16
C MET A 380 -0.63 12.06 -28.35
N VAL A 381 -0.37 11.47 -29.52
CA VAL A 381 -0.15 12.22 -30.76
C VAL A 381 -1.43 12.98 -31.15
N ALA A 382 -2.59 12.35 -31.03
CA ALA A 382 -3.88 13.02 -31.23
C ALA A 382 -4.19 14.09 -30.16
N ALA A 383 -3.61 13.98 -28.96
CA ALA A 383 -3.77 14.98 -27.88
C ALA A 383 -3.26 16.36 -28.30
N VAL A 384 -2.23 16.40 -29.16
CA VAL A 384 -1.60 17.66 -29.57
C VAL A 384 -2.52 18.57 -30.37
N GLN A 385 -3.58 18.04 -30.97
CA GLN A 385 -4.62 18.87 -31.56
C GLN A 385 -5.25 19.87 -30.59
N HIS A 386 -5.18 19.56 -29.29
CA HIS A 386 -5.72 20.36 -28.21
C HIS A 386 -4.63 21.13 -27.46
N CYS A 387 -3.36 21.06 -27.91
CA CYS A 387 -2.22 21.74 -27.28
C CYS A 387 -1.69 22.86 -28.21
N PRO A 388 -1.58 24.10 -27.72
CA PRO A 388 -1.16 25.24 -28.56
C PRO A 388 0.31 25.18 -29.03
N LEU A 389 1.13 24.32 -28.42
CA LEU A 389 2.57 24.24 -28.66
C LEU A 389 2.99 23.20 -29.71
N GLY A 390 2.07 22.37 -30.20
CA GLY A 390 2.39 21.32 -31.19
C GLY A 390 3.30 20.20 -30.67
N ILE A 391 3.63 19.22 -31.53
CA ILE A 391 4.72 18.26 -31.30
C ILE A 391 5.92 18.72 -32.14
N PRO A 392 7.16 18.69 -31.61
CA PRO A 392 8.36 18.84 -32.42
C PRO A 392 8.40 17.83 -33.58
N HIS A 393 8.80 18.29 -34.77
CA HIS A 393 8.91 17.46 -35.97
C HIS A 393 9.76 16.18 -35.76
N THR A 394 10.76 16.24 -34.88
CA THR A 394 11.59 15.07 -34.55
C THR A 394 10.78 13.93 -33.94
N LYS A 395 9.77 14.21 -33.13
CA LYS A 395 8.93 13.16 -32.54
C LYS A 395 7.87 12.64 -33.50
N SER A 396 7.33 13.47 -34.40
CA SER A 396 6.43 12.96 -35.44
C SER A 396 7.17 12.02 -36.39
N MET A 397 8.42 12.33 -36.72
CA MET A 397 9.30 11.41 -37.46
C MET A 397 9.56 10.12 -36.70
N LEU A 398 9.86 10.18 -35.40
CA LEU A 398 10.00 9.00 -34.55
C LEU A 398 8.76 8.10 -34.65
N VAL A 399 7.55 8.64 -34.47
CA VAL A 399 6.30 7.88 -34.53
C VAL A 399 6.07 7.28 -35.93
N LEU A 400 6.44 8.00 -36.99
CA LEU A 400 6.35 7.51 -38.36
C LEU A 400 7.31 6.32 -38.60
N THR A 401 8.56 6.43 -38.16
CA THR A 401 9.54 5.33 -38.24
C THR A 401 9.06 4.10 -37.48
N LEU A 402 8.47 4.29 -36.29
CA LEU A 402 7.87 3.19 -35.52
C LEU A 402 6.73 2.51 -36.26
N ALA A 403 5.84 3.30 -36.88
CA ALA A 403 4.74 2.76 -37.65
C ALA A 403 5.23 1.94 -38.85
N GLU A 404 6.24 2.44 -39.55
CA GLU A 404 6.88 1.75 -40.66
C GLU A 404 7.53 0.43 -40.23
N ASP A 405 8.28 0.43 -39.12
CA ASP A 405 8.92 -0.77 -38.57
C ASP A 405 7.89 -1.84 -38.18
N LEU A 406 6.77 -1.44 -37.58
CA LEU A 406 5.67 -2.36 -37.24
C LEU A 406 5.03 -2.97 -38.49
N LEU A 407 4.78 -2.17 -39.53
CA LEU A 407 4.19 -2.65 -40.78
C LEU A 407 5.15 -3.58 -41.55
N ARG A 408 6.43 -3.21 -41.67
CA ARG A 408 7.45 -4.05 -42.32
C ARG A 408 7.66 -5.37 -41.59
N SER A 409 7.59 -5.37 -40.25
CA SER A 409 7.75 -6.58 -39.43
C SER A 409 6.45 -7.36 -39.21
N ALA A 410 5.30 -6.90 -39.71
CA ALA A 410 4.02 -7.57 -39.53
C ALA A 410 3.98 -8.94 -40.24
N SER A 411 4.64 -9.08 -41.39
CA SER A 411 4.70 -10.34 -42.15
C SER A 411 5.64 -11.39 -41.52
N GLN A 412 6.53 -10.98 -40.62
CA GLN A 412 7.57 -11.85 -40.06
C GLN A 412 7.06 -12.81 -38.99
N ASN A 413 5.90 -12.52 -38.37
CA ASN A 413 5.33 -13.37 -37.32
C ASN A 413 3.80 -13.37 -37.40
N SER A 414 3.22 -14.50 -37.82
CA SER A 414 1.77 -14.64 -38.04
C SER A 414 0.93 -14.40 -36.77
N ARG A 415 1.45 -14.69 -35.58
CA ARG A 415 0.72 -14.53 -34.30
C ARG A 415 0.53 -13.08 -33.89
N ILE A 416 1.42 -12.19 -34.31
CA ILE A 416 1.44 -10.76 -33.91
C ILE A 416 1.18 -9.85 -35.13
N SER A 417 1.04 -10.44 -36.32
CA SER A 417 0.84 -9.74 -37.60
C SER A 417 -0.36 -8.78 -37.56
N LEU A 418 -1.48 -9.23 -37.00
CA LEU A 418 -2.70 -8.44 -36.88
C LEU A 418 -2.50 -7.23 -35.96
N GLN A 419 -1.88 -7.43 -34.79
CA GLN A 419 -1.63 -6.38 -33.80
C GLN A 419 -0.65 -5.34 -34.33
N ARG A 420 0.44 -5.77 -34.98
CA ARG A 420 1.43 -4.89 -35.62
C ARG A 420 0.81 -4.08 -36.75
N THR A 421 0.01 -4.71 -37.60
CA THR A 421 -0.68 -4.04 -38.70
C THR A 421 -1.64 -2.98 -38.17
N ARG A 422 -2.50 -3.35 -37.21
CA ARG A 422 -3.45 -2.42 -36.58
C ARG A 422 -2.74 -1.25 -35.90
N ALA A 423 -1.70 -1.51 -35.11
CA ALA A 423 -0.94 -0.46 -34.43
C ALA A 423 -0.22 0.46 -35.43
N GLY A 424 0.45 -0.08 -36.45
CA GLY A 424 1.13 0.70 -37.47
C GLY A 424 0.18 1.66 -38.21
N TRP A 425 -0.99 1.15 -38.65
CA TRP A 425 -2.00 2.01 -39.28
C TRP A 425 -2.60 3.04 -38.32
N LEU A 426 -2.83 2.67 -37.06
CA LEU A 426 -3.33 3.59 -36.03
C LEU A 426 -2.37 4.78 -35.82
N LEU A 427 -1.06 4.52 -35.77
CA LEU A 427 -0.03 5.55 -35.65
C LEU A 427 -0.04 6.48 -36.86
N ILE A 428 -0.07 5.93 -38.08
CA ILE A 428 -0.16 6.72 -39.32
C ILE A 428 -1.41 7.61 -39.32
N CYS A 429 -2.58 7.04 -38.98
CA CYS A 429 -3.83 7.80 -38.88
C CYS A 429 -3.71 8.96 -37.87
N SER A 430 -3.08 8.74 -36.71
CA SER A 430 -2.89 9.80 -35.72
C SER A 430 -2.04 10.96 -36.24
N LEU A 431 -1.00 10.68 -37.04
CA LEU A 431 -0.15 11.68 -37.70
C LEU A 431 -0.85 12.41 -38.85
N ILE A 432 -1.66 11.70 -39.64
CA ILE A 432 -2.45 12.34 -40.72
C ILE A 432 -3.45 13.34 -40.12
N THR A 433 -4.08 12.99 -39.00
CA THR A 433 -5.03 13.87 -38.32
C THR A 433 -4.34 15.15 -37.78
N LEU A 434 -3.01 15.16 -37.60
CA LEU A 434 -2.21 16.34 -37.23
C LEU A 434 -1.86 17.27 -38.41
N GLY A 435 -2.16 16.91 -39.66
CA GLY A 435 -1.66 17.57 -40.88
C GLY A 435 -1.88 19.09 -41.00
N LYS A 436 -2.69 19.71 -40.13
CA LYS A 436 -2.86 21.18 -40.04
C LYS A 436 -1.96 21.86 -38.98
N LEU A 437 -1.44 21.13 -37.99
CA LEU A 437 -0.68 21.66 -36.84
C LEU A 437 0.84 21.44 -36.93
N MET A 438 1.34 20.69 -37.91
CA MET A 438 2.79 20.50 -38.13
C MET A 438 3.52 21.77 -38.63
N ARG A 439 2.80 22.87 -38.90
CA ARG A 439 3.38 24.17 -39.28
C ARG A 439 3.47 25.12 -38.08
N ILE A 440 4.28 24.77 -37.08
CA ILE A 440 4.85 25.80 -36.20
C ILE A 440 6.37 25.62 -36.22
N PRO A 441 7.08 26.27 -37.17
CA PRO A 441 8.52 26.42 -37.04
C PRO A 441 8.78 27.27 -35.78
N GLN A 442 9.54 26.71 -34.83
CA GLN A 442 10.06 27.47 -33.71
C GLN A 442 11.03 28.53 -34.21
N LEU A 443 10.63 29.80 -34.01
CA LEU A 443 11.37 31.07 -34.12
C LEU A 443 12.04 31.43 -35.46
N GLY A 444 11.43 32.40 -36.15
CA GLY A 444 12.10 33.22 -37.15
C GLY A 444 11.17 34.20 -37.87
N SER A 445 10.98 35.38 -37.29
CA SER A 445 10.50 36.61 -37.95
C SER A 445 8.99 36.85 -38.13
N GLN A 446 8.62 38.07 -37.76
CA GLN A 446 7.36 38.82 -37.88
C GLN A 446 6.38 38.45 -39.01
N ARG A 447 5.07 38.44 -38.66
CA ARG A 447 3.96 39.26 -39.21
C ARG A 447 2.62 38.56 -38.92
N GLN A 448 1.83 39.09 -37.98
CA GLN A 448 0.63 39.92 -38.23
C GLN A 448 -0.60 39.19 -38.81
N CYS A 449 -1.66 39.21 -37.99
CA CYS A 449 -3.08 39.41 -38.31
C CYS A 449 -3.88 38.28 -39.00
N GLY A 450 -5.05 38.01 -38.41
CA GLY A 450 -6.19 37.41 -39.13
C GLY A 450 -7.15 36.60 -38.27
N TRP A 451 -7.85 37.24 -37.33
CA TRP A 451 -9.11 36.72 -36.80
C TRP A 451 -10.16 36.81 -37.91
N ILE A 452 -10.68 35.71 -38.46
CA ILE A 452 -11.97 35.72 -39.19
C ILE A 452 -12.70 34.38 -38.98
N THR A 453 -13.79 34.49 -38.21
CA THR A 453 -15.07 33.74 -38.13
C THR A 453 -15.10 32.23 -38.30
#